data_AF-A0A3B4G6S4-F1
#
_entry.id   AF-A0A3B4G6S4-F1
#
_cell.length_a   1.000
_cell.length_b   1.000
_cell.length_c   1.000
_cell.angle_alpha   90.00
_cell.angle_beta   90.00
_cell.angle_gamma   90.00
#
_symmetry.space_group_name_H-M   'P 1'
#
loop_
_entity.id
_entity.type
_entity.pdbx_description
1 polymer ?
#
loop_
_entity_poly.entity_id
_entity_poly.type
_entity_poly.pdbx_seq_one_letter_code
_entity_poly.pdbx_strand_id
1 'polypeptide(L)'
;MLFIVDLQKKNQELKDKLEKMAAAALNGNNPSELDNYDGHDKQPAKKKPPPRLFCDICDCFDLHDTEDCPTQTQMPDSPPHTTYHGNKGEERPYCDICEVFGHWTDSCNDDQTF
;
A
#
# COMPACT_ATOMS: atom_id res chain seq x y z
N MET A 1 -4.40 -2.01 -53.50
CA MET A 1 -5.05 -1.47 -52.28
C MET A 1 -5.40 -2.53 -51.23
N LEU A 2 -5.70 -3.78 -51.60
CA LEU A 2 -6.06 -4.85 -50.64
C LEU A 2 -4.94 -5.20 -49.63
N PHE A 3 -3.69 -5.28 -50.09
CA PHE A 3 -2.54 -5.61 -49.23
C PHE A 3 -2.32 -4.64 -48.07
N ILE A 4 -2.57 -3.34 -48.27
CA ILE A 4 -2.42 -2.32 -47.22
C ILE A 4 -3.51 -2.51 -46.16
N VAL A 5 -4.73 -2.85 -46.58
CA VAL A 5 -5.86 -3.13 -45.67
C VAL A 5 -5.58 -4.40 -44.85
N ASP A 6 -5.05 -5.45 -45.48
CA ASP A 6 -4.68 -6.69 -44.78
C ASP A 6 -3.57 -6.45 -43.75
N LEU A 7 -2.60 -5.61 -44.08
CA LEU A 7 -1.50 -5.28 -43.18
C LEU A 7 -1.98 -4.41 -42.00
N GLN A 8 -2.88 -3.46 -42.25
CA GLN A 8 -3.53 -2.66 -41.20
C GLN A 8 -4.35 -3.53 -40.26
N LYS A 9 -5.11 -4.50 -40.79
CA LYS A 9 -5.86 -5.46 -39.99
C LYS A 9 -4.95 -6.31 -39.08
N LYS A 10 -3.87 -6.86 -39.63
CA LYS A 10 -2.88 -7.61 -38.84
C LYS A 10 -2.21 -6.75 -37.76
N ASN A 11 -1.90 -5.50 -38.07
CA ASN A 11 -1.34 -4.59 -37.07
C ASN A 11 -2.32 -4.30 -35.94
N GLN A 12 -3.62 -4.18 -36.23
CA GLN A 12 -4.63 -4.03 -35.19
C GLN A 12 -4.75 -5.28 -34.33
N GLU A 13 -4.81 -6.46 -34.95
CA GLU A 13 -4.85 -7.75 -34.22
C GLU A 13 -3.63 -7.93 -33.30
N LEU A 14 -2.44 -7.53 -33.74
CA LEU A 14 -1.22 -7.57 -32.93
C LEU A 14 -1.26 -6.60 -31.75
N LYS A 15 -1.79 -5.38 -31.95
CA LYS A 15 -1.98 -4.40 -30.87
C LYS A 15 -2.97 -4.92 -29.82
N ASP A 16 -4.11 -5.45 -30.26
CA ASP A 16 -5.13 -6.00 -29.36
C ASP A 16 -4.57 -7.18 -28.54
N LYS A 17 -3.70 -8.01 -29.14
CA LYS A 17 -3.04 -9.12 -28.44
C LYS A 17 -2.04 -8.62 -27.39
N LEU A 18 -1.29 -7.56 -27.70
CA LEU A 18 -0.37 -6.92 -26.75
C LEU A 18 -1.12 -6.31 -25.56
N GLU A 19 -2.23 -5.62 -25.82
CA GLU A 19 -3.06 -5.03 -24.78
C GLU A 19 -3.65 -6.10 -23.85
N LYS A 20 -4.17 -7.19 -24.42
CA LYS A 20 -4.66 -8.35 -23.64
C LYS A 20 -3.56 -8.99 -22.79
N MET A 21 -2.36 -9.14 -23.34
CA MET A 21 -1.21 -9.69 -22.61
C MET A 21 -0.77 -8.76 -21.47
N ALA A 22 -0.74 -7.45 -21.69
CA ALA A 22 -0.41 -6.46 -20.67
C ALA A 22 -1.46 -6.43 -19.55
N ALA A 23 -2.75 -6.47 -19.90
CA ALA A 23 -3.84 -6.54 -18.94
C ALA A 23 -3.78 -7.82 -18.09
N ALA A 24 -3.44 -8.97 -18.70
CA ALA A 24 -3.25 -10.22 -17.97
C ALA A 24 -2.06 -10.15 -16.99
N ALA A 25 -0.95 -9.53 -17.40
CA ALA A 25 0.23 -9.35 -16.55
C ALA A 25 -0.04 -8.46 -15.33
N LEU A 26 -0.84 -7.40 -15.48
CA LEU A 26 -1.18 -6.49 -14.38
C LEU A 26 -2.27 -7.06 -13.45
N ASN A 27 -3.14 -7.94 -13.94
CA ASN A 27 -4.23 -8.54 -13.15
C ASN A 27 -3.77 -9.74 -12.30
N GLY A 28 -2.45 -9.96 -12.15
CA GLY A 28 -1.90 -11.08 -11.36
C GLY A 28 -2.41 -12.45 -11.81
N ASN A 29 -2.96 -12.56 -13.02
CA ASN A 29 -3.41 -13.81 -13.61
C ASN A 29 -2.33 -14.23 -14.60
N ASN A 30 -1.49 -15.15 -14.12
CA ASN A 30 -0.42 -15.76 -14.90
C ASN A 30 -0.97 -16.28 -16.26
N PRO A 31 -0.31 -15.98 -17.39
CA PRO A 31 -0.67 -16.55 -18.69
C PRO A 31 -0.25 -18.02 -18.83
N SER A 32 0.23 -18.66 -17.76
CA SER A 32 0.76 -20.03 -17.79
C SER A 32 -0.32 -21.13 -17.81
N GLU A 33 -1.60 -20.77 -17.81
CA GLU A 33 -2.74 -21.72 -17.85
C GLU A 33 -3.45 -21.73 -19.22
N LEU A 34 -2.76 -21.34 -20.31
CA LEU A 34 -3.31 -21.43 -21.68
C LEU A 34 -2.86 -22.68 -22.45
N ASP A 35 -2.02 -23.52 -21.85
CA ASP A 35 -1.62 -24.81 -22.40
C ASP A 35 -2.12 -25.95 -21.52
N ASN A 36 -3.43 -26.20 -21.50
CA ASN A 36 -3.92 -27.58 -21.38
C ASN A 36 -5.37 -27.74 -21.82
N TYR A 37 -5.49 -28.32 -23.02
CA TYR A 37 -6.40 -29.42 -23.36
C TYR A 37 -7.91 -29.15 -23.44
N ASP A 38 -8.34 -29.03 -24.69
CA ASP A 38 -9.59 -29.52 -25.24
C ASP A 38 -9.97 -30.89 -24.63
N GLY A 39 -10.95 -30.93 -23.73
CA GLY A 39 -11.48 -32.19 -23.20
C GLY A 39 -12.05 -32.13 -21.80
N HIS A 40 -13.36 -31.94 -21.73
CA HIS A 40 -14.27 -32.40 -20.67
C HIS A 40 -14.09 -31.92 -19.21
N ASP A 41 -15.26 -31.63 -18.64
CA ASP A 41 -15.61 -31.52 -17.24
C ASP A 41 -15.49 -30.17 -16.52
N LYS A 42 -16.67 -29.73 -16.08
CA LYS A 42 -16.95 -28.62 -15.17
C LYS A 42 -16.14 -28.80 -13.87
N GLN A 43 -14.92 -28.29 -13.80
CA GLN A 43 -14.30 -28.03 -12.50
C GLN A 43 -14.77 -26.67 -11.98
N PRO A 44 -15.23 -26.59 -10.72
CA PRO A 44 -15.54 -25.29 -10.12
C PRO A 44 -14.26 -24.47 -10.13
N ALA A 45 -14.34 -23.24 -10.64
CA ALA A 45 -13.25 -22.28 -10.62
C ALA A 45 -12.62 -22.28 -9.21
N LYS A 46 -11.40 -22.81 -9.09
CA LYS A 46 -10.68 -22.89 -7.83
C LYS A 46 -10.54 -21.44 -7.33
N LYS A 47 -11.31 -21.07 -6.31
CA LYS A 47 -11.24 -19.73 -5.71
C LYS A 47 -9.79 -19.51 -5.27
N LYS A 48 -9.18 -18.43 -5.73
CA LYS A 48 -7.82 -18.06 -5.30
C LYS A 48 -7.83 -17.97 -3.76
N PRO A 49 -6.78 -18.47 -3.08
CA PRO A 49 -6.68 -18.30 -1.64
C PRO A 49 -6.70 -16.79 -1.30
N PRO A 50 -7.26 -16.41 -0.15
CA PRO A 50 -7.25 -15.01 0.28
C PRO A 50 -5.80 -14.50 0.36
N PRO A 51 -5.57 -13.19 0.15
CA PRO A 51 -4.27 -12.57 0.42
C PRO A 51 -3.76 -12.96 1.82
N ARG A 52 -2.48 -13.32 1.92
CA ARG A 52 -1.86 -13.64 3.21
C ARG A 52 -1.56 -12.36 3.97
N LEU A 53 -1.90 -12.33 5.26
CA LEU A 53 -1.54 -11.23 6.15
C LEU A 53 -0.05 -11.35 6.51
N PHE A 54 0.65 -10.23 6.55
CA PHE A 54 2.07 -10.16 6.91
C PHE A 54 2.29 -8.91 7.74
N CYS A 55 2.98 -9.06 8.87
CA CYS A 55 3.39 -7.95 9.70
C CYS A 55 4.90 -7.74 9.53
N ASP A 56 5.27 -6.55 9.05
CA ASP A 56 6.65 -6.11 8.81
C ASP A 56 7.40 -5.70 10.09
N ILE A 57 6.70 -5.57 11.22
CA ILE A 57 7.31 -5.26 12.54
C ILE A 57 7.90 -6.52 13.19
N CYS A 58 7.21 -7.66 13.09
CA CYS A 58 7.60 -8.95 13.70
C CYS A 58 8.12 -9.98 12.70
N ASP A 59 8.11 -9.68 11.40
CA ASP A 59 8.38 -10.63 10.30
C ASP A 59 7.53 -11.91 10.36
N CYS A 60 6.25 -11.78 10.73
CA CYS A 60 5.36 -12.91 10.96
C CYS A 60 4.16 -12.94 9.99
N PHE A 61 3.87 -14.12 9.43
CA PHE A 61 2.79 -14.35 8.47
C PHE A 61 1.52 -14.88 9.14
N ASP A 62 0.37 -14.53 8.58
CA ASP A 62 -0.98 -15.03 8.88
C ASP A 62 -1.46 -14.87 10.34
N LEU A 63 -0.74 -14.12 11.17
CA LEU A 63 -1.11 -13.86 12.56
C LEU A 63 -1.84 -12.52 12.73
N HIS A 64 -1.18 -11.44 12.34
CA HIS A 64 -1.66 -10.06 12.34
C HIS A 64 -1.00 -9.31 11.19
N ASP A 65 -1.53 -8.16 10.83
CA ASP A 65 -0.87 -7.19 9.97
C ASP A 65 -0.08 -6.17 10.82
N THR A 66 0.57 -5.21 10.17
CA THR A 66 1.36 -4.18 10.84
C THR A 66 0.57 -3.39 11.88
N GLU A 67 -0.71 -3.09 11.65
CA GLU A 67 -1.55 -2.25 12.53
C GLU A 67 -1.93 -2.95 13.85
N ASP A 68 -2.05 -4.28 13.83
CA ASP A 68 -2.39 -5.10 15.01
C ASP A 68 -1.15 -5.68 15.73
N CYS A 69 0.06 -5.20 15.44
CA CYS A 69 1.27 -5.76 16.04
C CYS A 69 1.37 -5.50 17.55
N PRO A 70 1.46 -6.52 18.43
CA PRO A 70 1.56 -6.32 19.88
C PRO A 70 2.86 -5.61 20.28
N THR A 71 3.91 -5.73 19.46
CA THR A 71 5.17 -5.01 19.64
C THR A 71 5.00 -3.51 19.40
N GLN A 72 4.01 -3.09 18.59
CA GLN A 72 3.67 -1.68 18.40
C GLN A 72 3.23 -1.02 19.72
N THR A 73 2.52 -1.76 20.58
CA THR A 73 2.04 -1.27 21.89
C THR A 73 3.11 -1.33 22.99
N GLN A 74 4.21 -2.06 22.76
CA GLN A 74 5.35 -2.14 23.71
C GLN A 74 6.31 -0.95 23.61
N MET A 75 5.90 0.16 23.00
CA MET A 75 6.56 1.46 23.16
C MET A 75 5.85 2.26 24.27
N PRO A 76 6.09 2.00 25.57
CA PRO A 76 5.63 2.87 26.66
C PRO A 76 6.38 4.21 26.67
N ASP A 77 7.33 4.40 25.75
CA ASP A 77 8.12 5.63 25.60
C ASP A 77 7.50 6.65 24.64
N SER A 78 6.32 6.35 24.06
CA SER A 78 5.55 7.41 23.41
C SER A 78 4.93 8.27 24.53
N PRO A 79 5.22 9.58 24.57
CA PRO A 79 4.61 10.48 25.53
C PRO A 79 3.09 10.26 25.53
N PRO A 80 2.42 10.31 26.69
CA PRO A 80 0.97 10.14 26.74
C PRO A 80 0.33 11.04 25.69
N HIS A 81 -0.61 10.47 24.91
CA HIS A 81 -1.27 11.23 23.86
C HIS A 81 -1.75 12.56 24.43
N THR A 82 -1.51 13.64 23.70
CA THR A 82 -1.67 14.99 24.24
C THR A 82 -3.09 15.16 24.74
N THR A 83 -3.26 15.49 26.02
CA THR A 83 -4.57 15.79 26.65
C THR A 83 -5.01 17.23 26.36
N TYR A 84 -4.45 17.85 25.33
CA TYR A 84 -4.70 19.24 24.98
C TYR A 84 -6.12 19.38 24.40
N HIS A 85 -7.04 19.89 25.22
CA HIS A 85 -8.41 20.23 24.82
C HIS A 85 -8.48 21.65 24.23
N GLY A 86 -7.73 21.89 23.14
CA GLY A 86 -7.72 23.19 22.46
C GLY A 86 -9.06 23.55 21.83
N ASN A 87 -9.36 24.85 21.75
CA ASN A 87 -10.50 25.34 20.97
C ASN A 87 -10.22 25.19 19.47
N LYS A 88 -11.29 24.99 18.68
CA LYS A 88 -11.25 24.74 17.21
C LYS A 88 -10.76 25.93 16.35
N GLY A 89 -10.02 26.87 16.90
CA GLY A 89 -9.43 28.00 16.16
C GLY A 89 -8.19 28.60 16.82
N GLU A 90 -7.68 27.97 17.88
CA GLU A 90 -6.47 28.43 18.57
C GLU A 90 -5.33 27.48 18.26
N GLU A 91 -4.21 28.03 17.81
CA GLU A 91 -3.00 27.27 17.58
C GLU A 91 -2.32 26.95 18.90
N ARG A 92 -1.88 25.70 19.05
CA ARG A 92 -1.17 25.26 20.25
C ARG A 92 0.24 25.85 20.23
N PRO A 93 0.72 26.44 21.34
CA PRO A 93 2.10 26.93 21.42
C PRO A 93 3.11 25.81 21.15
N TYR A 94 3.92 26.00 20.12
CA TYR A 94 5.02 25.13 19.72
C TYR A 94 6.31 25.97 19.65
N CYS A 95 7.41 25.37 20.12
CA CYS A 95 8.72 25.99 20.08
C CYS A 95 9.61 25.21 19.11
N ASP A 96 10.08 25.87 18.06
CA ASP A 96 10.97 25.27 17.05
C ASP A 96 12.39 25.07 17.58
N ILE A 97 12.81 25.80 18.63
CA ILE A 97 14.13 25.67 19.24
C ILE A 97 14.20 24.38 20.08
N CYS A 98 13.17 24.14 20.90
CA CYS A 98 13.12 22.96 21.78
C CYS A 98 12.44 21.75 21.12
N GLU A 99 11.83 21.93 19.94
CA GLU A 99 11.01 20.95 19.23
C GLU A 99 9.85 20.36 20.06
N VAL A 100 9.36 21.07 21.08
CA VAL A 100 8.29 20.63 21.98
C VAL A 100 7.11 21.60 22.03
N PHE A 101 5.95 21.06 22.39
CA PHE A 101 4.76 21.87 22.69
C PHE A 101 4.81 22.40 24.14
N GLY A 102 4.40 23.66 24.34
CA GLY A 102 4.23 24.23 25.69
C GLY A 102 4.56 25.72 25.81
N HIS A 103 5.31 26.28 24.87
CA HIS A 103 5.62 27.70 24.75
C HIS A 103 5.86 28.05 23.28
N TRP A 104 5.81 29.34 22.95
CA TRP A 104 6.18 29.84 21.62
C TRP A 104 7.69 30.02 21.53
N THR A 105 8.23 29.87 20.32
CA THR A 105 9.64 30.15 20.02
C THR A 105 10.08 31.53 20.54
N ASP A 106 9.23 32.56 20.46
CA ASP A 106 9.50 33.93 20.93
C ASP A 106 9.68 34.07 22.45
N SER A 107 9.15 33.12 23.23
CA SER A 107 9.21 33.10 24.70
C SER A 107 10.12 31.99 25.22
N CYS A 108 10.96 31.40 24.35
CA CYS A 108 11.85 30.32 24.70
C CYS A 108 13.04 30.83 25.54
N ASN A 109 13.27 30.19 26.69
CA ASN A 109 14.43 30.44 27.53
C ASN A 109 15.47 29.33 27.30
N ASP A 110 16.26 29.46 26.24
CA ASP A 110 17.26 28.48 25.77
C ASP A 110 18.55 28.43 26.63
N ASP A 111 18.54 29.06 27.81
CA ASP A 111 19.70 29.16 28.70
C ASP A 111 20.00 27.86 29.50
N GLN A 112 19.63 26.68 28.98
CA GLN A 112 20.03 25.40 29.58
C GLN A 112 21.37 24.95 29.00
N THR A 113 22.46 25.52 29.50
CA THR A 113 23.77 24.85 29.45
C THR A 113 23.74 23.60 30.32
N PHE A 114 23.97 22.45 29.69
CA PHE A 114 24.23 21.08 30.20
C PHE A 114 24.26 20.84 31.73
#